data_AF-A0A0D3K009-F1
#
_entry.id   AF-A0A0D3K009-F1
#
_cell.length_a   1.000
_cell.length_b   1.000
_cell.length_c   1.000
_cell.angle_alpha   90.00
_cell.angle_beta   90.00
_cell.angle_gamma   90.00
#
_symmetry.space_group_name_H-M   'P 1'
#
loop_
_entity.id
_entity.type
_entity.pdbx_description
1 polymer ?
#
loop_
_entity_poly.entity_id
_entity_poly.type
_entity_poly.pdbx_seq_one_letter_code
_entity_poly.pdbx_strand_id
1 'polypeptide(L)'
;RPIVFALSNPKTQAEITAADCYAFSEGKAAAIFGSGTRFDAVEMNGKILEPGQVNNFFIFPGMSFGAWSCGARSIPESFFMVAAEAVANGLDAHDIEVESVVPHPSRIRSIAEGVAKAVVLAAQEKGLATK
;
A
#
# COMPACT_ATOMS: atom_id res chain seq x y z
N ARG A 1 1.53 -6.40 -18.69
CA ARG A 1 2.30 -5.45 -17.86
C ARG A 1 2.93 -6.25 -16.71
N PRO A 2 4.26 -6.32 -16.62
CA PRO A 2 4.93 -7.00 -15.50
C PRO A 2 4.71 -6.23 -14.19
N ILE A 3 4.63 -6.95 -13.06
CA ILE A 3 4.62 -6.35 -11.71
C ILE A 3 6.00 -6.57 -11.11
N VAL A 4 6.66 -5.49 -10.66
CA VAL A 4 8.02 -5.53 -10.11
C VAL A 4 8.03 -4.81 -8.77
N PHE A 5 8.33 -5.53 -7.70
CA PHE A 5 8.42 -4.98 -6.34
C PHE A 5 9.87 -5.04 -5.86
N ALA A 6 10.54 -3.88 -5.76
CA ALA A 6 11.90 -3.75 -5.25
C ALA A 6 11.87 -3.39 -3.76
N LEU A 7 11.81 -4.40 -2.90
CA LEU A 7 11.45 -4.24 -1.47
C LEU A 7 12.65 -4.10 -0.54
N SER A 8 13.87 -4.34 -1.02
CA SER A 8 15.07 -4.18 -0.21
C SER A 8 15.25 -2.71 0.21
N ASN A 9 15.71 -2.53 1.45
CA ASN A 9 15.94 -1.23 2.07
C ASN A 9 17.37 -1.14 2.62
N PRO A 10 18.00 0.04 2.64
CA PRO A 10 17.51 1.34 2.17
C PRO A 10 17.60 1.48 0.63
N LYS A 11 17.37 2.67 0.07
CA LYS A 11 17.41 2.95 -1.39
C LYS A 11 18.66 2.40 -2.10
N THR A 12 19.81 2.35 -1.43
CA THR A 12 21.07 1.80 -1.99
C THR A 12 21.09 0.27 -2.14
N GLN A 13 20.12 -0.44 -1.56
CA GLN A 13 19.96 -1.88 -1.65
C GLN A 13 18.75 -2.31 -2.48
N ALA A 14 17.99 -1.36 -3.03
CA ALA A 14 16.86 -1.68 -3.90
C ALA A 14 17.34 -2.50 -5.11
N GLU A 15 16.60 -3.54 -5.47
CA GLU A 15 16.94 -4.49 -6.54
C GLU A 15 17.03 -3.81 -7.91
N ILE A 16 16.24 -2.76 -8.11
CA ILE A 16 16.20 -1.93 -9.30
C ILE A 16 15.61 -0.56 -8.95
N THR A 17 16.06 0.50 -9.63
CA THR A 17 15.42 1.82 -9.47
C THR A 17 14.11 1.89 -10.24
N ALA A 18 13.22 2.81 -9.86
CA ALA A 18 11.99 3.03 -10.62
C ALA A 18 12.28 3.42 -12.08
N ALA A 19 13.25 4.32 -12.30
CA ALA A 19 13.66 4.78 -13.63
C ALA A 19 14.16 3.61 -14.51
N ASP A 20 15.06 2.77 -13.97
CA ASP A 20 15.58 1.62 -14.70
C ASP A 20 14.48 0.58 -14.98
N CYS A 21 13.60 0.33 -14.01
CA CYS A 21 12.49 -0.60 -14.18
C CYS A 21 11.56 -0.17 -15.31
N TYR A 22 11.20 1.11 -15.35
CA TYR A 22 10.36 1.64 -16.41
C TYR A 22 11.07 1.59 -17.76
N ALA A 23 12.32 2.06 -17.86
CA ALA A 23 13.11 2.05 -19.08
C ALA A 23 13.30 0.63 -19.67
N PHE A 24 13.62 -0.37 -18.83
CA PHE A 24 13.79 -1.76 -19.29
C PHE A 24 12.48 -2.45 -19.67
N SER A 25 11.33 -1.89 -19.26
CA SER A 25 10.01 -2.41 -19.60
C SER A 25 9.41 -1.78 -20.86
N GLU A 26 10.11 -0.82 -21.49
CA GLU A 26 9.63 -0.14 -22.69
C GLU A 26 9.45 -1.13 -23.87
N GLY A 27 8.23 -1.15 -24.43
CA GLY A 27 7.83 -1.99 -25.57
C GLY A 27 6.60 -2.88 -25.35
N LYS A 28 6.19 -3.15 -24.09
CA LYS A 28 5.04 -4.05 -23.77
C LYS A 28 4.00 -3.47 -22.79
N ALA A 29 3.99 -2.13 -22.65
CA ALA A 29 3.39 -1.35 -21.56
C ALA A 29 4.19 -1.39 -20.25
N ALA A 30 4.42 -0.20 -19.68
CA ALA A 30 5.27 0.05 -18.52
C ALA A 30 4.98 -0.95 -17.38
N ALA A 31 6.05 -1.42 -16.73
CA ALA A 31 5.94 -2.22 -15.51
C ALA A 31 5.08 -1.49 -14.45
N ILE A 32 4.29 -2.25 -13.70
CA ILE A 32 3.68 -1.77 -12.47
C ILE A 32 4.75 -1.93 -11.39
N PHE A 33 5.18 -0.82 -10.80
CA PHE A 33 6.31 -0.82 -9.88
C PHE A 33 5.90 -0.39 -8.46
N GLY A 34 6.41 -1.11 -7.47
CA GLY A 34 6.35 -0.74 -6.06
C GLY A 34 7.71 -0.92 -5.41
N SER A 35 8.01 -0.17 -4.35
CA SER A 35 9.27 -0.31 -3.64
C SER A 35 9.13 -0.18 -2.13
N GLY A 36 10.02 -0.83 -1.37
CA GLY A 36 10.11 -0.64 0.08
C GLY A 36 10.60 0.76 0.46
N THR A 37 11.31 1.43 -0.46
CA THR A 37 11.87 2.76 -0.28
C THR A 37 11.19 3.78 -1.19
N ARG A 38 11.39 5.07 -0.91
CA ARG A 38 10.83 6.14 -1.75
C ARG A 38 11.74 6.39 -2.96
N PHE A 39 11.14 6.36 -4.14
CA PHE A 39 11.74 6.87 -5.37
C PHE A 39 11.01 8.13 -5.84
N ASP A 40 11.69 8.92 -6.66
CA ASP A 40 11.13 10.12 -7.27
C ASP A 40 10.21 9.74 -8.43
N ALA A 41 9.32 10.65 -8.82
CA ALA A 41 8.47 10.47 -9.99
C ALA A 41 9.32 10.38 -11.26
N VAL A 42 8.85 9.59 -12.23
CA VAL A 42 9.53 9.40 -13.52
C VAL A 42 8.60 9.83 -14.62
N GLU A 43 9.06 10.77 -15.46
CA GLU A 43 8.36 11.10 -16.71
C GLU A 43 8.80 10.13 -17.79
N MET A 44 7.84 9.42 -18.39
CA MET A 44 8.09 8.47 -19.46
C MET A 44 6.98 8.59 -20.51
N ASN A 45 7.35 8.84 -21.77
CA ASN A 45 6.42 8.99 -22.89
C ASN A 45 5.30 10.03 -22.64
N GLY A 46 5.63 11.15 -21.99
CA GLY A 46 4.67 12.21 -21.67
C GLY A 46 3.69 11.87 -20.55
N LYS A 47 3.92 10.76 -19.83
CA LYS A 47 3.17 10.37 -18.63
C LYS A 47 4.07 10.44 -17.40
N ILE A 48 3.55 10.95 -16.30
CA ILE A 48 4.22 10.93 -14.99
C ILE A 48 3.84 9.63 -14.28
N LEU A 49 4.85 8.91 -13.80
CA LEU A 49 4.70 7.68 -13.01
C LEU A 49 5.23 7.92 -11.59
N GLU A 50 4.39 7.68 -10.58
CA GLU A 50 4.74 7.89 -9.17
C GLU A 50 4.84 6.54 -8.43
N PRO A 51 6.06 5.97 -8.30
CA PRO A 51 6.25 4.65 -7.71
C PRO A 51 5.83 4.64 -6.24
N GLY A 52 4.88 3.76 -5.92
CA GLY A 52 4.35 3.62 -4.56
C GLY A 52 5.39 3.05 -3.59
N GLN A 53 5.57 3.71 -2.43
CA GLN A 53 6.35 3.13 -1.34
C GLN A 53 5.48 2.14 -0.55
N VAL A 54 5.65 0.85 -0.82
CA VAL A 54 4.95 -0.25 -0.15
C VAL A 54 5.51 -0.42 1.26
N ASN A 55 4.90 0.27 2.22
CA ASN A 55 5.40 0.34 3.59
C ASN A 55 4.32 -0.06 4.61
N ASN A 56 4.76 -0.67 5.69
CA ASN A 56 3.88 -1.18 6.74
C ASN A 56 3.13 -0.07 7.49
N PHE A 57 3.52 1.21 7.35
CA PHE A 57 2.77 2.33 7.91
C PHE A 57 1.32 2.42 7.38
N PHE A 58 1.01 1.81 6.24
CA PHE A 58 -0.38 1.71 5.77
C PHE A 58 -1.23 0.72 6.57
N ILE A 59 -0.60 -0.24 7.24
CA ILE A 59 -1.28 -1.34 7.94
C ILE A 59 -1.29 -1.11 9.45
N PHE A 60 -0.11 -0.99 10.07
CA PHE A 60 0.02 -1.08 11.53
C PHE A 60 -0.76 -0.02 12.32
N PRO A 61 -0.80 1.27 11.91
CA PRO A 61 -1.57 2.28 12.64
C PRO A 61 -3.07 1.99 12.64
N GLY A 62 -3.66 1.68 11.48
CA GLY A 62 -5.08 1.34 11.37
C GLY A 62 -5.42 0.02 12.06
N MET A 63 -4.57 -1.00 11.87
CA MET A 63 -4.71 -2.31 12.51
C MET A 63 -4.75 -2.19 14.03
N SER A 64 -3.74 -1.53 14.62
CA SER A 64 -3.63 -1.37 16.07
C SER A 64 -4.77 -0.51 16.63
N PHE A 65 -5.12 0.59 15.96
CA PHE A 65 -6.21 1.46 16.38
C PHE A 65 -7.57 0.75 16.32
N GLY A 66 -7.87 0.01 15.25
CA GLY A 66 -9.11 -0.75 15.12
C GLY A 66 -9.23 -1.84 16.18
N ALA A 67 -8.19 -2.67 16.33
CA ALA A 67 -8.14 -3.72 17.34
C ALA A 67 -8.30 -3.17 18.76
N TRP A 68 -7.61 -2.08 19.10
CA TRP A 68 -7.72 -1.44 20.41
C TRP A 68 -9.11 -0.84 20.65
N SER A 69 -9.69 -0.19 19.64
CA SER A 69 -10.98 0.52 19.75
C SER A 69 -12.14 -0.43 20.04
N CYS A 70 -12.20 -1.60 19.40
CA CYS A 70 -13.22 -2.62 19.67
C CYS A 70 -12.83 -3.61 20.79
N GLY A 71 -11.65 -3.43 21.40
CA GLY A 71 -11.14 -4.34 22.42
C GLY A 71 -10.94 -5.78 21.90
N ALA A 72 -10.41 -5.93 20.70
CA ALA A 72 -10.12 -7.23 20.10
C ALA A 72 -9.16 -8.04 20.99
N ARG A 73 -9.50 -9.29 21.29
CA ARG A 73 -8.68 -10.17 22.16
C ARG A 73 -7.43 -10.72 21.47
N SER A 74 -7.42 -10.75 20.15
CA SER A 74 -6.32 -11.22 19.31
C SER A 74 -6.39 -10.61 17.92
N ILE A 75 -5.29 -10.71 17.16
CA ILE A 75 -5.20 -10.28 15.76
C ILE A 75 -4.85 -11.52 14.93
N PRO A 76 -5.85 -12.23 14.37
CA PRO A 76 -5.60 -13.37 13.49
C PRO A 76 -4.99 -12.93 12.16
N GLU A 77 -4.30 -13.85 11.48
CA GLU A 77 -3.69 -13.59 10.16
C GLU A 77 -4.68 -12.98 9.14
N SER A 78 -5.94 -13.43 9.17
CA SER A 78 -6.99 -12.91 8.30
C SER A 78 -7.20 -11.39 8.41
N PHE A 79 -6.84 -10.74 9.53
CA PHE A 79 -6.96 -9.28 9.65
C PHE A 79 -5.97 -8.55 8.75
N PHE A 80 -4.81 -9.15 8.45
CA PHE A 80 -3.85 -8.55 7.52
C PHE A 80 -4.38 -8.51 6.09
N MET A 81 -5.16 -9.52 5.69
CA MET A 81 -5.86 -9.50 4.40
C MET A 81 -6.92 -8.40 4.36
N VAL A 82 -7.76 -8.30 5.40
CA VAL A 82 -8.77 -7.23 5.53
C VAL A 82 -8.12 -5.84 5.52
N ALA A 83 -6.98 -5.67 6.19
CA ALA A 83 -6.23 -4.43 6.19
C ALA A 83 -5.64 -4.11 4.81
N ALA A 84 -5.06 -5.10 4.12
CA ALA A 84 -4.52 -4.92 2.78
C ALA A 84 -5.61 -4.54 1.76
N GLU A 85 -6.77 -5.19 1.84
CA GLU A 85 -7.95 -4.84 1.03
C GLU A 85 -8.43 -3.41 1.33
N ALA A 86 -8.46 -3.00 2.60
CA ALA A 86 -8.83 -1.63 2.97
C ALA A 86 -7.84 -0.57 2.43
N VAL A 87 -6.54 -0.88 2.39
CA VAL A 87 -5.54 0.00 1.76
C VAL A 87 -5.75 0.07 0.24
N ALA A 88 -5.96 -1.08 -0.42
CA ALA A 88 -6.20 -1.13 -1.86
C ALA A 88 -7.47 -0.37 -2.27
N ASN A 89 -8.54 -0.50 -1.48
CA ASN A 89 -9.79 0.26 -1.67
C ASN A 89 -9.64 1.76 -1.39
N GLY A 90 -8.53 2.18 -0.77
CA GLY A 90 -8.21 3.58 -0.53
C GLY A 90 -7.54 4.28 -1.72
N LEU A 91 -7.24 3.56 -2.81
CA LEU A 91 -6.73 4.16 -4.04
C LEU A 91 -7.78 5.10 -4.64
N ASP A 92 -7.35 6.29 -5.07
CA ASP A 92 -8.19 7.26 -5.77
C ASP A 92 -7.81 7.35 -7.25
N ALA A 93 -8.55 8.19 -8.00
CA ALA A 93 -8.33 8.35 -9.44
C ALA A 93 -6.92 8.85 -9.77
N HIS A 94 -6.31 9.66 -8.90
CA HIS A 94 -4.97 10.18 -9.12
C HIS A 94 -3.93 9.07 -8.94
N ASP A 95 -4.02 8.26 -7.87
CA ASP A 95 -3.09 7.15 -7.68
C ASP A 95 -3.10 6.20 -8.90
N ILE A 96 -4.30 5.93 -9.45
CA ILE A 96 -4.46 5.08 -10.64
C ILE A 96 -3.88 5.75 -11.90
N GLU A 97 -4.07 7.07 -12.05
CA GLU A 97 -3.54 7.85 -13.18
C GLU A 97 -2.00 7.78 -13.22
N VAL A 98 -1.34 8.01 -12.08
CA VAL A 98 0.13 7.95 -11.95
C VAL A 98 0.67 6.54 -11.72
N GLU A 99 -0.21 5.54 -11.79
CA GLU A 99 0.09 4.10 -11.67
C GLU A 99 0.74 3.69 -10.35
N SER A 100 0.41 4.39 -9.26
CA SER A 100 0.83 4.00 -7.93
C SER A 100 0.07 2.76 -7.45
N VAL A 101 0.79 1.87 -6.76
CA VAL A 101 0.22 0.62 -6.21
C VAL A 101 -0.33 0.80 -4.78
N VAL A 102 -0.13 1.96 -4.18
CA VAL A 102 -0.60 2.31 -2.84
C VAL A 102 -1.12 3.76 -2.83
N PRO A 103 -2.00 4.13 -1.89
CA PRO A 103 -2.50 5.49 -1.76
C PRO A 103 -1.38 6.51 -1.49
N HIS A 104 -1.53 7.73 -1.99
CA HIS A 104 -0.60 8.80 -1.66
C HIS A 104 -0.47 9.04 -0.13
N PRO A 105 0.75 9.13 0.45
CA PRO A 105 0.95 9.22 1.90
C PRO A 105 0.34 10.44 2.60
N SER A 106 -0.01 11.51 1.86
CA SER A 106 -0.73 12.65 2.46
C SER A 106 -2.10 12.25 3.02
N ARG A 107 -2.68 11.16 2.52
CA ARG A 107 -3.98 10.60 2.95
C ARG A 107 -3.81 9.52 4.02
N ILE A 108 -2.63 9.36 4.62
CA ILE A 108 -2.35 8.24 5.52
C ILE A 108 -3.31 8.15 6.71
N ARG A 109 -3.81 9.27 7.23
CA ARG A 109 -4.80 9.27 8.32
C ARG A 109 -6.14 8.66 7.88
N SER A 110 -6.69 9.09 6.75
CA SER A 110 -7.94 8.54 6.24
C SER A 110 -7.80 7.07 5.82
N ILE A 111 -6.62 6.67 5.31
CA ILE A 111 -6.34 5.25 5.01
C ILE A 111 -6.29 4.44 6.32
N ALA A 112 -5.60 4.92 7.35
CA ALA A 112 -5.55 4.26 8.65
C ALA A 112 -6.95 4.14 9.29
N GLU A 113 -7.81 5.15 9.16
CA GLU A 113 -9.21 5.09 9.58
C GLU A 113 -10.00 4.00 8.81
N GLY A 114 -9.81 3.91 7.50
CA GLY A 114 -10.41 2.86 6.66
C GLY A 114 -9.98 1.45 7.10
N VAL A 115 -8.68 1.26 7.32
CA VAL A 115 -8.12 0.00 7.84
C VAL A 115 -8.68 -0.31 9.23
N ALA A 116 -8.72 0.67 10.13
CA ALA A 116 -9.26 0.48 11.48
C ALA A 116 -10.73 0.05 11.45
N LYS A 117 -11.55 0.69 10.61
CA LYS A 117 -12.96 0.31 10.42
C LYS A 117 -13.07 -1.14 9.93
N ALA A 118 -12.29 -1.53 8.93
CA ALA A 118 -12.31 -2.88 8.38
C ALA A 118 -11.91 -3.93 9.44
N VAL A 119 -10.89 -3.64 10.25
CA VAL A 119 -10.44 -4.50 11.35
C VAL A 119 -11.49 -4.62 12.46
N VAL A 120 -12.17 -3.54 12.83
CA VAL A 120 -13.28 -3.59 13.80
C VAL A 120 -14.39 -4.52 13.31
N LEU A 121 -14.81 -4.38 12.05
CA LEU A 121 -15.85 -5.21 11.45
C LEU A 121 -15.43 -6.69 11.45
N ALA A 122 -14.20 -6.99 11.03
CA ALA A 122 -13.68 -8.36 11.04
C ALA A 122 -13.58 -8.94 12.46
N ALA A 123 -13.24 -8.13 13.47
CA ALA A 123 -13.21 -8.55 14.87
C ALA A 123 -14.61 -8.84 15.43
N GLN A 124 -15.61 -8.05 15.05
CA GLN A 124 -17.01 -8.30 15.42
C GLN A 124 -17.53 -9.59 14.79
N GLU A 125 -17.29 -9.78 13.49
CA GLU A 125 -17.71 -10.99 12.76
C GLU A 125 -17.12 -12.27 13.38
N LYS A 126 -15.87 -12.22 13.82
CA LYS A 126 -15.18 -13.36 14.45
C LYS A 126 -15.45 -13.50 15.94
N GLY A 127 -16.28 -12.65 16.55
CA GLY A 127 -16.55 -12.66 17.99
C GLY A 127 -15.32 -12.35 18.85
N LEU A 128 -14.34 -11.62 18.30
CA LEU A 128 -13.11 -11.22 18.99
C LEU A 128 -13.22 -9.84 19.64
N ALA A 129 -14.12 -8.98 19.15
CA ALA A 129 -14.41 -7.68 19.74
C ALA A 129 -15.09 -7.82 21.12
N THR A 130 -14.76 -6.93 22.05
CA THR A 130 -15.30 -6.91 23.42
C THR A 130 -16.02 -5.61 23.79
N LYS A 131 -16.03 -4.64 22.89
CA LYS A 131 -16.74 -3.35 23.00
C LYS A 131 -17.66 -3.15 21.81
#